data_AF-A0A2V9XXX5-F1
#
_entry.id   AF-A0A2V9XXX5-F1
#
_cell.length_a   1.000
_cell.length_b   1.000
_cell.length_c   1.000
_cell.angle_alpha   90.00
_cell.angle_beta   90.00
_cell.angle_gamma   90.00
#
_symmetry.space_group_name_H-M   'P 1'
#
loop_
_entity.id
_entity.type
_entity.pdbx_description
1 polymer ?
#
loop_
_entity_poly.entity_id
_entity_poly.type
_entity_poly.pdbx_seq_one_letter_code
_entity_poly.pdbx_strand_id
1 'polypeptide(L)' 'MEPKNRKIFDEDYRVLAVESQRLTIQGVRSGEVLTIVTQNPEAPLSAADYPPGKLITLSDPSNAPPN' A
#
# COMPACT_ATOMS: atom_id res chain seq x y z
N MET A 1 -11.71 15.72 -13.87
CA MET A 1 -12.16 14.31 -13.83
C MET A 1 -11.40 13.62 -12.70
N GLU A 2 -12.08 12.76 -11.96
CA GLU A 2 -11.91 12.41 -10.53
C GLU A 2 -10.50 11.96 -10.08
N PRO A 3 -9.97 12.41 -8.92
CA PRO A 3 -8.82 11.77 -8.31
C PRO A 3 -9.32 10.52 -7.56
N LYS A 4 -9.57 9.43 -8.29
CA LYS A 4 -9.86 8.11 -7.70
C LYS A 4 -8.79 7.68 -6.69
N ASN A 5 -7.58 8.24 -6.80
CA ASN A 5 -6.48 8.06 -5.85
C ASN A 5 -6.80 8.51 -4.43
N ARG A 6 -7.64 9.52 -4.16
CA ARG A 6 -7.77 10.01 -2.78
C ARG A 6 -8.45 9.01 -1.83
N LYS A 7 -9.31 8.13 -2.38
CA LYS A 7 -10.04 7.13 -1.60
C LYS A 7 -9.16 5.98 -1.12
N ILE A 8 -8.11 5.62 -1.87
CA ILE A 8 -7.21 4.53 -1.48
C ILE A 8 -6.25 4.90 -0.33
N PHE A 9 -6.23 6.17 0.08
CA PHE A 9 -5.40 6.67 1.19
C PHE A 9 -6.22 7.00 2.45
N ASP A 10 -7.55 6.92 2.39
CA ASP A 10 -8.47 7.25 3.51
C ASP A 10 -8.85 6.02 4.35
N GLU A 11 -8.16 4.91 4.13
CA GLU A 11 -8.45 3.62 4.73
C GLU A 11 -7.17 2.88 5.14
N ASP A 12 -7.30 2.08 6.19
CA ASP A 12 -6.30 1.11 6.60
C ASP A 12 -6.41 -0.16 5.73
N TYR A 13 -5.28 -0.76 5.44
CA TYR A 13 -5.17 -1.98 4.66
C TYR A 13 -4.44 -3.05 5.44
N ARG A 14 -4.92 -4.29 5.35
CA ARG A 14 -4.27 -5.45 5.95
C ARG A 14 -3.41 -6.15 4.92
N VAL A 15 -2.15 -6.41 5.27
CA VAL A 15 -1.24 -7.18 4.41
C VAL A 15 -1.75 -8.62 4.31
N LEU A 16 -1.94 -9.11 3.10
CA LEU A 16 -2.28 -10.50 2.83
C LEU A 16 -1.05 -11.31 2.45
N ALA A 17 -0.24 -10.77 1.54
CA ALA A 17 0.95 -11.42 1.03
C ALA A 17 1.95 -10.37 0.57
N VAL A 18 3.23 -10.72 0.62
CA VAL A 18 4.32 -9.92 0.08
C VAL A 18 5.25 -10.82 -0.70
N GLU A 19 5.48 -10.42 -1.93
CA GLU A 19 6.47 -10.98 -2.83
C GLU A 19 7.46 -9.88 -3.15
N SER A 20 8.72 -10.20 -3.49
CA SER A 20 9.86 -9.26 -3.56
C SER A 20 9.55 -7.86 -4.13
N GLN A 21 8.63 -7.73 -5.08
CA GLN A 21 8.20 -6.43 -5.63
C GLN A 21 6.69 -6.18 -5.58
N ARG A 22 5.90 -7.06 -4.98
CA ARG A 22 4.43 -7.01 -4.96
C ARG A 22 3.92 -7.16 -3.54
N LEU A 23 3.17 -6.19 -3.05
CA LEU A 23 2.50 -6.24 -1.77
C LEU A 23 0.99 -6.33 -2.00
N THR A 24 0.40 -7.44 -1.62
CA THR A 24 -1.04 -7.65 -1.67
C THR A 24 -1.67 -7.25 -0.35
N ILE A 25 -2.63 -6.35 -0.40
CA ILE A 25 -3.30 -5.79 0.78
C ILE A 25 -4.82 -5.78 0.59
N GLN A 26 -5.56 -5.78 1.69
CA GLN A 26 -7.01 -5.73 1.71
C GLN A 26 -7.52 -4.58 2.58
N GLY A 27 -8.37 -3.72 2.03
CA GLY A 27 -8.99 -2.63 2.77
C GLY A 27 -9.91 -3.17 3.88
N VAL A 28 -9.75 -2.68 5.12
CA VAL A 28 -10.53 -3.23 6.25
C VAL A 28 -12.00 -2.78 6.27
N ARG A 29 -12.33 -1.60 5.74
CA ARG A 29 -13.72 -1.09 5.65
C ARG A 29 -14.34 -1.44 4.30
N SER A 30 -13.57 -1.34 3.21
CA SER A 30 -14.06 -1.60 1.85
C SER A 30 -14.03 -3.08 1.46
N GLY A 31 -13.14 -3.87 2.06
CA GLY A 31 -12.88 -5.27 1.66
C GLY A 31 -12.12 -5.41 0.33
N GLU A 32 -11.73 -4.29 -0.30
CA GLU A 32 -11.10 -4.24 -1.60
C GLU A 32 -9.65 -4.75 -1.53
N VAL A 33 -9.28 -5.66 -2.43
CA VAL A 33 -7.93 -6.21 -2.50
C VAL A 33 -7.12 -5.44 -3.53
N LEU A 34 -6.03 -4.83 -3.07
CA LEU A 34 -5.11 -4.06 -3.90
C LEU A 34 -3.75 -4.77 -3.95
N THR A 35 -3.07 -4.63 -5.09
CA THR A 35 -1.68 -5.11 -5.25
C THR A 35 -0.80 -3.92 -5.56
N ILE A 36 0.07 -3.58 -4.62
CA ILE A 36 1.08 -2.52 -4.77
C ILE A 36 2.30 -3.14 -5.42
N VAL A 37 2.76 -2.56 -6.52
CA VAL A 37 4.00 -2.97 -7.19
C VAL A 37 5.05 -1.90 -6.94
N THR A 38 6.15 -2.24 -6.26
CA THR A 38 7.29 -1.32 -6.15
C THR A 38 8.11 -1.36 -7.43
N GLN A 39 8.43 -0.20 -7.99
CA GLN A 39 9.38 -0.08 -9.10
C GLN A 39 10.81 0.11 -8.61
N ASN A 40 11.04 0.12 -7.29
CA ASN A 40 12.36 0.37 -6.73
C ASN A 40 13.15 -0.95 -6.56
N PRO A 41 14.13 -1.25 -7.43
CA PRO A 41 14.86 -2.52 -7.37
C PRO A 41 15.79 -2.60 -6.15
N GLU A 42 16.20 -1.45 -5.61
CA GLU A 42 17.12 -1.34 -4.47
C GLU A 42 16.43 -1.52 -3.10
N ALA A 43 15.09 -1.42 -3.06
CA ALA A 43 14.31 -1.59 -1.84
C ALA A 43 13.14 -2.56 -2.10
N PRO A 44 13.42 -3.88 -2.15
CA PRO A 44 12.38 -4.88 -2.33
C PRO A 44 11.42 -4.90 -1.13
N LEU A 45 10.16 -5.20 -1.41
CA LEU A 45 9.16 -5.43 -0.38
C LEU A 45 9.44 -6.77 0.30
N SER A 46 9.61 -6.75 1.61
CA SER A 46 9.94 -7.94 2.39
C SER A 46 8.88 -8.23 3.45
N ALA A 47 8.67 -9.53 3.74
CA ALA A 47 7.78 -9.97 4.84
C ALA A 47 8.25 -9.53 6.23
N ALA A 48 9.52 -9.17 6.38
CA ALA A 48 10.02 -8.55 7.59
C ALA A 48 9.42 -7.15 7.82
N ASP A 49 9.34 -6.34 6.75
CA ASP A 49 8.78 -4.97 6.81
C ASP A 49 7.24 -4.98 6.78
N TYR A 50 6.68 -5.86 5.95
CA TYR A 50 5.25 -6.02 5.71
C TYR A 50 4.81 -7.46 6.02
N PRO A 51 4.78 -7.88 7.30
CA PRO A 51 4.31 -9.20 7.65
C PRO A 51 2.81 -9.35 7.35
N PRO A 52 2.37 -10.53 6.87
CA PRO A 52 0.96 -10.80 6.63
C PRO A 52 0.17 -10.65 7.93
N GLY A 53 -0.99 -10.02 7.82
CA GLY A 53 -1.86 -9.68 8.94
C GLY A 53 -1.61 -8.31 9.56
N LYS A 54 -0.51 -7.63 9.22
CA LYS A 54 -0.21 -6.25 9.67
C LYS A 54 -1.15 -5.25 9.00
N LEU A 55 -1.62 -4.28 9.77
CA LEU A 55 -2.36 -3.14 9.26
C LEU A 55 -1.38 -2.04 8.83
N ILE A 56 -1.61 -1.48 7.65
CA ILE A 56 -0.83 -0.38 7.07
C ILE A 56 -1.77 0.70 6.55
N THR A 57 -1.37 1.95 6.71
CA THR A 57 -2.01 3.11 6.10
C THR A 57 -1.22 3.54 4.88
N LEU A 58 -1.89 3.71 3.74
CA LEU A 58 -1.25 4.31 2.57
C LEU A 58 -1.22 5.82 2.74
N SER A 59 -0.10 6.46 2.40
CA SER A 59 0.04 7.91 2.38
C SER A 59 0.39 8.36 0.97
N ASP A 60 -0.29 9.40 0.47
CA ASP A 60 -0.04 9.94 -0.86
C ASP A 60 1.26 10.77 -0.86
N PRO A 61 2.29 10.40 -1.65
CA PRO A 61 3.54 11.14 -1.70
C PRO A 61 3.41 12.49 -2.43
N SER A 62 2.36 12.72 -3.22
CA SER A 62 2.14 14.01 -3.91
C SER A 62 1.65 15.09 -2.94
N ASN A 63 1.20 14.71 -1.74
CA ASN A 63 0.83 15.63 -0.67
C ASN A 63 2.01 15.97 0.26
N ALA A 64 3.22 15.48 -0.03
CA ALA A 64 4.43 15.91 0.66
C ALA A 64 4.75 17.37 0.24
N PRO A 65 4.99 18.28 1.21
CA PRO A 65 5.42 19.63 0.87
C PRO A 65 6.74 19.56 0.08
N PRO A 66 6.88 20.32 -1.02
CA PRO A 66 8.16 20.46 -1.68
C PRO A 66 9.16 21.10 -0.72
N ASN A 67 10.34 20.51 -0.59
CA ASN A 67 11.49 21.10 0.11
C ASN A 67 12.04 22.32 -0.64
#